data_AF-W2TRA4-F1
#
_entry.id   AF-W2TRA4-F1
#
_cell.length_a   1.000
_cell.length_b   1.000
_cell.length_c   1.000
_cell.angle_alpha   90.00
_cell.angle_beta   90.00
_cell.angle_gamma   90.00
#
_symmetry.space_group_name_H-M   'P 1'
#
loop_
_entity.id
_entity.type
_entity.pdbx_description
1 polymer ?
#
loop_
_entity_poly.entity_id
_entity_poly.type
_entity_poly.pdbx_seq_one_letter_code
_entity_poly.pdbx_strand_id
1 'polypeptide(L)'
;MQVFSANFLHEWERSGASFVVYYNGRKVVDIWGGYADRDSERLWNKDTLNVAFSSTKAVAALCVAHLVDQGHLKYDDSVTEFWPNFGKHGKENVTVRFSAGLAYTDMKINYSMANNWKAIATVFEEQIPNWPPGTETGYHAITYGWLVDQIIRRTDPKHRSIGAYFREEFAEKYDLDFHIGLPRCESYRVSRLTAPSLWNFIQEYLHNPSDFNVGRFIHQVLTNGLLSRVGQNVPWIAFVKGMTLNNPDLYEVEQAAVLGIGTSRAMAELFERFRVGELMSPATFKELTSNYVLQRDIVTGAYVSRGQGLMVKRFQHKNMTFDLLGHSGYGGQNVRVDLKNNLTFAYMSSGLKMWLEVLWAVTKLILGITVIMISSMILMLKLKERRRRPVTTDGRVHEIFKPVLDTFRSNFRRGWERDGAALCVYYQGECVVDIWGGFADRESERRWREDTLQIIFSTSKVGLCTKIRLQEKLHLNLCHAIWSNAPAEFYSKIGNTLTED
;
A
#
# COMPACT_ATOMS: atom_id res chain seq x y z
N MET A 1 -0.60 28.47 -0.20
CA MET A 1 -0.59 28.35 -1.68
C MET A 1 0.81 28.43 -2.27
N GLN A 2 1.56 29.53 -2.11
CA GLN A 2 2.91 29.68 -2.69
C GLN A 2 3.87 28.51 -2.41
N VAL A 3 3.99 28.09 -1.14
CA VAL A 3 4.85 26.93 -0.77
C VAL A 3 4.37 25.63 -1.40
N PHE A 4 3.05 25.41 -1.44
CA PHE A 4 2.47 24.21 -2.06
C PHE A 4 2.80 24.16 -3.56
N SER A 5 2.61 25.27 -4.28
CA SER A 5 2.98 25.38 -5.69
C SER A 5 4.49 25.24 -5.92
N ALA A 6 5.31 25.84 -5.06
CA ALA A 6 6.77 25.74 -5.13
C ALA A 6 7.25 24.29 -5.01
N ASN A 7 6.58 23.44 -4.21
CA ASN A 7 6.94 22.03 -4.12
C ASN A 7 6.82 21.30 -5.46
N PHE A 8 5.83 21.63 -6.30
CA PHE A 8 5.73 21.06 -7.65
C PHE A 8 6.81 21.62 -8.57
N LEU A 9 7.05 22.93 -8.53
CA LEU A 9 8.04 23.60 -9.38
C LEU A 9 9.47 23.13 -9.11
N HIS A 10 9.78 22.78 -7.85
CA HIS A 10 11.08 22.30 -7.43
C HIS A 10 11.17 20.77 -7.34
N GLU A 11 10.17 20.05 -7.88
CA GLU A 11 10.11 18.58 -7.92
C GLU A 11 10.16 17.89 -6.55
N TRP A 12 9.86 18.60 -5.46
CA TRP A 12 9.58 18.00 -4.14
C TRP A 12 8.25 17.25 -4.15
N GLU A 13 7.30 17.73 -4.97
CA GLU A 13 6.08 17.02 -5.32
C GLU A 13 6.11 16.64 -6.80
N ARG A 14 6.41 15.36 -7.08
CA ARG A 14 6.65 14.87 -8.46
C ARG A 14 5.40 14.35 -9.17
N SER A 15 4.35 14.05 -8.40
CA SER A 15 3.11 13.50 -8.92
C SER A 15 1.96 14.43 -8.60
N GLY A 16 1.10 14.06 -7.65
CA GLY A 16 0.02 14.90 -7.17
C GLY A 16 -0.08 14.83 -5.65
N ALA A 17 -0.67 15.88 -5.09
CA ALA A 17 -0.89 15.97 -3.66
C ALA A 17 -2.13 16.80 -3.33
N SER A 18 -2.58 16.66 -2.08
CA SER A 18 -3.62 17.47 -1.49
C SER A 18 -3.26 17.84 -0.05
N PHE A 19 -3.69 19.02 0.39
CA PHE A 19 -3.40 19.58 1.70
C PHE A 19 -4.62 20.32 2.24
N VAL A 20 -5.03 19.96 3.45
CA VAL A 20 -6.17 20.56 4.14
C VAL A 20 -5.74 21.02 5.53
N VAL A 21 -6.16 22.22 5.93
CA VAL A 21 -5.90 22.79 7.25
C VAL A 21 -7.19 23.35 7.84
N TYR A 22 -7.48 22.93 9.07
CA TYR A 22 -8.44 23.56 9.96
C TYR A 22 -7.70 24.40 10.99
N TYR A 23 -8.22 25.61 11.24
CA TYR A 23 -7.74 26.50 12.29
C TYR A 23 -8.95 27.05 13.05
N ASN A 24 -8.97 26.88 14.37
CA ASN A 24 -10.08 27.28 15.24
C ASN A 24 -11.46 26.79 14.73
N GLY A 25 -11.59 25.50 14.39
CA GLY A 25 -12.87 24.93 13.95
C GLY A 25 -13.24 25.20 12.49
N ARG A 26 -12.44 26.00 11.74
CA ARG A 26 -12.75 26.41 10.37
C ARG A 26 -11.73 25.86 9.39
N LYS A 27 -12.19 25.30 8.28
CA LYS A 27 -11.33 24.90 7.15
C LYS A 27 -10.78 26.16 6.47
N VAL A 28 -9.50 26.44 6.67
CA VAL A 28 -8.81 27.64 6.17
C VAL A 28 -7.95 27.35 4.94
N VAL A 29 -7.55 26.10 4.74
CA VAL A 29 -6.84 25.65 3.53
C VAL A 29 -7.48 24.37 3.03
N ASP A 30 -7.74 24.33 1.73
CA ASP A 30 -8.23 23.16 1.03
C ASP A 30 -7.72 23.21 -0.42
N ILE A 31 -6.58 22.58 -0.67
CA ILE A 31 -5.86 22.70 -1.95
C ILE A 31 -5.37 21.33 -2.44
N TRP A 32 -5.28 21.18 -3.75
CA TRP A 32 -4.69 20.04 -4.42
C TRP A 32 -4.01 20.45 -5.73
N GLY A 33 -3.18 19.57 -6.30
CA GLY A 33 -2.51 19.83 -7.56
C GLY A 33 -1.73 18.63 -8.07
N GLY A 34 -1.26 18.73 -9.31
CA GLY A 34 -0.48 17.69 -9.99
C GLY A 34 -1.34 16.57 -10.57
N TYR A 35 -0.78 15.37 -10.67
CA TYR A 35 -1.39 14.22 -11.33
C TYR A 35 -1.84 13.16 -10.32
N ALA A 36 -3.07 12.67 -10.49
CA ALA A 36 -3.51 11.44 -9.85
C ALA A 36 -2.83 10.23 -10.50
N ASP A 37 -2.60 10.26 -11.81
CA ASP A 37 -1.79 9.27 -12.52
C ASP A 37 -1.05 9.96 -13.66
N ARG A 38 0.29 9.94 -13.61
CA ARG A 38 1.12 10.68 -14.55
C ARG A 38 1.23 9.98 -15.89
N ASP A 39 1.17 8.64 -15.93
CA ASP A 39 1.33 7.87 -17.16
C ASP A 39 0.10 7.97 -18.07
N SER A 40 -1.08 8.19 -17.48
CA SER A 40 -2.33 8.45 -18.18
C SER A 40 -2.72 9.93 -18.25
N GLU A 41 -1.85 10.83 -17.80
CA GLU A 41 -2.09 12.29 -17.69
C GLU A 41 -3.36 12.66 -16.89
N ARG A 42 -3.84 11.76 -16.01
CA ARG A 42 -5.02 12.02 -15.19
C ARG A 42 -4.66 13.00 -14.07
N LEU A 43 -5.22 14.20 -14.15
CA LEU A 43 -5.04 15.25 -13.14
C LEU A 43 -5.64 14.87 -11.79
N TRP A 44 -5.00 15.36 -10.72
CA TRP A 44 -5.56 15.29 -9.38
C TRP A 44 -6.77 16.23 -9.29
N ASN A 45 -7.89 15.72 -8.77
CA ASN A 45 -9.10 16.48 -8.51
C ASN A 45 -9.60 16.30 -7.07
N LYS A 46 -10.69 16.98 -6.71
CA LYS A 46 -11.25 16.99 -5.35
C LYS A 46 -11.68 15.61 -4.83
N ASP A 47 -11.97 14.67 -5.73
CA ASP A 47 -12.51 13.33 -5.46
C ASP A 47 -11.44 12.24 -5.62
N THR A 48 -10.19 12.63 -5.87
CA THR A 48 -9.04 11.72 -5.99
C THR A 48 -8.73 11.10 -4.63
N LEU A 49 -8.75 9.77 -4.59
CA LEU A 49 -8.40 9.00 -3.40
C LEU A 49 -6.91 8.70 -3.39
N ASN A 50 -6.28 8.64 -2.22
CA ASN A 50 -4.87 8.25 -2.10
C ASN A 50 -4.68 7.27 -0.94
N VAL A 51 -3.68 6.40 -1.06
CA VAL A 51 -3.29 5.47 0.01
C VAL A 51 -2.63 6.26 1.14
N ALA A 52 -3.18 6.18 2.35
CA ALA A 52 -2.73 6.92 3.53
C ALA A 52 -1.54 6.28 4.24
N PHE A 53 -1.13 5.06 3.85
CA PHE A 53 -0.08 4.31 4.52
C PHE A 53 -0.34 4.26 6.03
N SER A 54 0.71 4.45 6.84
CA SER A 54 0.61 4.37 8.29
C SER A 54 -0.21 5.47 8.95
N SER A 55 -0.59 6.54 8.25
CA SER A 55 -1.59 7.48 8.78
C SER A 55 -2.93 6.80 9.07
N THR A 56 -3.23 5.67 8.41
CA THR A 56 -4.39 4.81 8.71
C THR A 56 -4.43 4.34 10.17
N LYS A 57 -3.26 4.15 10.82
CA LYS A 57 -3.21 3.72 12.23
C LYS A 57 -3.88 4.72 13.17
N ALA A 58 -3.83 6.01 12.82
CA ALA A 58 -4.50 7.04 13.60
C ALA A 58 -6.02 6.89 13.54
N VAL A 59 -6.56 6.50 12.38
CA VAL A 59 -7.99 6.20 12.21
C VAL A 59 -8.37 4.97 13.01
N ALA A 60 -7.58 3.90 12.93
CA ALA A 60 -7.77 2.68 13.72
C ALA A 60 -7.76 2.95 15.23
N ALA A 61 -6.88 3.85 15.70
CA ALA A 61 -6.81 4.28 17.09
C ALA A 61 -8.11 4.97 17.54
N LEU A 62 -8.72 5.81 16.69
CA LEU A 62 -10.01 6.44 16.98
C LEU A 62 -11.15 5.41 17.07
N CYS A 63 -11.13 4.35 16.25
CA CYS A 63 -12.10 3.26 16.37
C CYS A 63 -12.03 2.56 17.74
N VAL A 64 -10.82 2.24 18.20
CA VAL A 64 -10.62 1.63 19.53
C VAL A 64 -11.01 2.59 20.64
N ALA A 65 -10.62 3.87 20.53
CA ALA A 65 -10.99 4.89 21.50
C ALA A 65 -12.52 5.06 21.60
N HIS A 66 -13.24 4.97 20.49
CA HIS A 66 -14.69 5.01 20.50
C HIS A 66 -15.31 3.79 21.21
N LEU A 67 -14.79 2.58 21.01
CA LEU A 67 -15.21 1.41 21.80
C LEU A 67 -14.94 1.58 23.29
N VAL A 68 -13.82 2.23 23.65
CA VAL A 68 -13.50 2.56 25.04
C VAL A 68 -14.49 3.57 25.61
N ASP A 69 -14.82 4.61 24.85
CA ASP A 69 -15.78 5.63 25.24
C ASP A 69 -17.19 5.06 25.48
N GLN A 70 -17.60 4.09 24.66
CA GLN A 70 -18.87 3.38 24.82
C GLN A 70 -18.86 2.34 25.94
N GLY A 71 -17.72 2.13 26.61
CA GLY A 71 -17.59 1.19 27.72
C GLY A 71 -17.57 -0.29 27.31
N HIS A 72 -17.34 -0.59 26.03
CA HIS A 72 -17.22 -1.96 25.53
C HIS A 72 -15.82 -2.56 25.73
N LEU A 73 -14.83 -1.71 26.02
CA LEU A 73 -13.44 -2.08 26.22
C LEU A 73 -12.78 -1.05 27.12
N LYS A 74 -11.71 -1.41 27.83
CA LYS A 74 -10.79 -0.46 28.46
C LYS A 74 -9.38 -0.73 27.97
N TYR A 75 -8.55 0.29 27.96
CA TYR A 75 -7.15 0.15 27.54
C TYR A 75 -6.35 -0.79 28.45
N ASP A 76 -6.73 -0.90 29.73
CA ASP A 76 -6.04 -1.76 30.70
C ASP A 76 -6.64 -3.17 30.80
N ASP A 77 -7.70 -3.48 30.03
CA ASP A 77 -8.23 -4.85 29.96
C ASP A 77 -7.16 -5.78 29.37
N SER A 78 -7.04 -6.99 29.92
CA SER A 78 -6.18 -8.01 29.32
C SER A 78 -6.79 -8.47 28.01
N VAL A 79 -5.96 -8.59 26.96
CA VAL A 79 -6.41 -9.10 25.65
C VAL A 79 -7.00 -10.50 25.79
N THR A 80 -6.56 -11.28 26.78
CA THR A 80 -7.08 -12.63 27.03
C THR A 80 -8.51 -12.68 27.55
N GLU A 81 -9.05 -11.57 28.07
CA GLU A 81 -10.45 -11.51 28.53
C GLU A 81 -11.44 -11.72 27.38
N PHE A 82 -11.14 -11.18 26.20
CA PHE A 82 -11.99 -11.31 25.01
C PHE A 82 -11.34 -12.16 23.90
N TRP A 83 -10.05 -12.49 24.03
CA TRP A 83 -9.32 -13.37 23.12
C TRP A 83 -8.44 -14.38 23.89
N PRO A 84 -9.02 -15.43 24.51
CA PRO A 84 -8.30 -16.31 25.43
C PRO A 84 -7.05 -16.97 24.82
N ASN A 85 -7.15 -17.47 23.58
CA ASN A 85 -6.02 -18.12 22.90
C ASN A 85 -4.85 -17.16 22.61
N PHE A 86 -5.05 -15.85 22.68
CA PHE A 86 -3.96 -14.89 22.56
C PHE A 86 -2.91 -15.08 23.65
N GLY A 87 -3.29 -15.57 24.84
CA GLY A 87 -2.39 -15.73 25.98
C GLY A 87 -1.26 -16.75 25.79
N LYS A 88 -1.32 -17.59 24.74
CA LYS A 88 -0.27 -18.56 24.44
C LYS A 88 1.10 -17.90 24.32
N HIS A 89 2.16 -18.66 24.64
CA HIS A 89 3.55 -18.23 24.50
C HIS A 89 3.94 -16.96 25.29
N GLY A 90 3.41 -16.79 26.51
CA GLY A 90 3.81 -15.70 27.41
C GLY A 90 3.14 -14.36 27.13
N LYS A 91 1.93 -14.40 26.54
CA LYS A 91 1.16 -13.20 26.14
C LYS A 91 -0.04 -12.93 27.06
N GLU A 92 -0.19 -13.69 28.14
CA GLU A 92 -1.35 -13.64 29.06
C GLU A 92 -1.55 -12.30 29.76
N ASN A 93 -0.47 -11.55 29.99
CA ASN A 93 -0.50 -10.25 30.68
C ASN A 93 -0.52 -9.05 29.71
N VAL A 94 -0.68 -9.28 28.40
CA VAL A 94 -0.77 -8.19 27.43
C VAL A 94 -2.12 -7.51 27.57
N THR A 95 -2.10 -6.19 27.81
CA THR A 95 -3.31 -5.35 27.77
C THR A 95 -3.46 -4.67 26.42
N VAL A 96 -4.64 -4.09 26.17
CA VAL A 96 -4.89 -3.28 24.95
C VAL A 96 -3.92 -2.09 24.83
N ARG A 97 -3.45 -1.54 25.95
CA ARG A 97 -2.50 -0.41 25.99
C ARG A 97 -1.07 -0.81 25.61
N PHE A 98 -0.63 -2.02 25.97
CA PHE A 98 0.79 -2.41 25.90
C PHE A 98 1.19 -3.08 24.59
N SER A 99 2.48 -2.96 24.24
CA SER A 99 3.07 -3.63 23.09
C SER A 99 3.20 -5.13 23.34
N ALA A 100 2.58 -5.93 22.48
CA ALA A 100 2.60 -7.39 22.51
C ALA A 100 3.92 -8.02 22.00
N GLY A 101 4.82 -7.22 21.42
CA GLY A 101 6.05 -7.73 20.80
C GLY A 101 5.83 -8.54 19.51
N LEU A 102 4.73 -8.29 18.79
CA LEU A 102 4.31 -9.00 17.57
C LEU A 102 4.55 -8.17 16.30
N ALA A 103 5.72 -7.53 16.18
CA ALA A 103 6.01 -6.65 15.06
C ALA A 103 6.12 -7.39 13.72
N TYR A 104 6.49 -8.67 13.76
CA TYR A 104 6.42 -9.60 12.64
C TYR A 104 6.14 -11.02 13.14
N THR A 105 5.76 -11.91 12.23
CA THR A 105 5.51 -13.33 12.53
C THR A 105 6.57 -14.23 11.89
N ASP A 106 6.80 -15.42 12.43
CA ASP A 106 7.77 -16.38 11.89
C ASP A 106 7.28 -16.96 10.56
N MET A 107 5.97 -17.17 10.43
CA MET A 107 5.34 -17.45 9.14
C MET A 107 5.06 -16.17 8.37
N LYS A 108 5.22 -16.20 7.05
CA LYS A 108 4.79 -15.09 6.18
C LYS A 108 3.26 -15.06 6.08
N ILE A 109 2.67 -13.88 6.21
CA ILE A 109 1.23 -13.70 6.03
C ILE A 109 0.95 -13.58 4.52
N ASN A 110 0.35 -14.63 3.95
CA ASN A 110 0.03 -14.69 2.53
C ASN A 110 -1.26 -13.93 2.21
N TYR A 111 -1.38 -13.45 0.96
CA TYR A 111 -2.55 -12.67 0.51
C TYR A 111 -3.87 -13.43 0.72
N SER A 112 -3.89 -14.75 0.49
CA SER A 112 -5.06 -15.60 0.69
C SER A 112 -5.58 -15.63 2.14
N MET A 113 -4.74 -15.28 3.12
CA MET A 113 -5.12 -15.21 4.53
C MET A 113 -5.61 -13.82 4.94
N ALA A 114 -5.32 -12.77 4.16
CA ALA A 114 -5.47 -11.38 4.56
C ALA A 114 -6.89 -11.00 5.02
N ASN A 115 -7.91 -11.59 4.38
CA ASN A 115 -9.32 -11.36 4.67
C ASN A 115 -9.95 -12.45 5.57
N ASN A 116 -9.19 -13.49 5.93
CA ASN A 116 -9.66 -14.52 6.85
C ASN A 116 -9.19 -14.17 8.27
N TRP A 117 -10.02 -13.41 8.98
CA TRP A 117 -9.70 -12.93 10.32
C TRP A 117 -9.42 -14.07 11.31
N LYS A 118 -10.04 -15.25 11.16
CA LYS A 118 -9.75 -16.42 12.02
C LYS A 118 -8.37 -17.00 11.73
N ALA A 119 -7.99 -17.12 10.47
CA ALA A 119 -6.66 -17.59 10.08
C ALA A 119 -5.58 -16.63 10.61
N ILE A 120 -5.80 -15.31 10.48
CA ILE A 120 -4.92 -14.28 11.03
C ILE A 120 -4.86 -14.34 12.56
N ALA A 121 -5.98 -14.58 13.24
CA ALA A 121 -5.99 -14.78 14.69
C ALA A 121 -5.07 -15.94 15.09
N THR A 122 -5.19 -17.09 14.43
CA THR A 122 -4.33 -18.26 14.69
C THR A 122 -2.85 -17.93 14.50
N VAL A 123 -2.49 -17.12 13.50
CA VAL A 123 -1.09 -16.67 13.33
C VAL A 123 -0.59 -15.95 14.58
N PHE A 124 -1.37 -15.03 15.14
CA PHE A 124 -0.94 -14.27 16.33
C PHE A 124 -1.02 -15.07 17.62
N GLU A 125 -1.97 -16.00 17.74
CA GLU A 125 -2.08 -16.92 18.87
C GLU A 125 -0.79 -17.75 19.00
N GLU A 126 -0.36 -18.37 17.91
CA GLU A 126 0.82 -19.24 17.86
C GLU A 126 2.16 -18.49 17.77
N GLN A 127 2.14 -17.17 17.50
CA GLN A 127 3.37 -16.39 17.43
C GLN A 127 3.98 -16.21 18.83
N ILE A 128 5.23 -16.64 18.98
CA ILE A 128 6.07 -16.27 20.12
C ILE A 128 6.46 -14.78 19.96
N PRO A 129 6.25 -13.92 20.97
CA PRO A 129 6.68 -12.52 20.90
C PRO A 129 8.13 -12.38 20.44
N ASN A 130 8.39 -11.44 19.51
CA ASN A 130 9.73 -11.13 19.02
C ASN A 130 10.67 -10.64 20.15
N TRP A 131 10.07 -10.12 21.22
CA TRP A 131 10.69 -9.79 22.51
C TRP A 131 9.60 -9.91 23.60
N PRO A 132 9.97 -10.08 24.89
CA PRO A 132 8.98 -10.20 25.96
C PRO A 132 8.01 -8.99 25.99
N PRO A 133 6.69 -9.21 26.12
CA PRO A 133 5.75 -8.09 26.15
C PRO A 133 6.05 -7.08 27.26
N GLY A 134 5.87 -5.79 26.97
CA GLY A 134 6.13 -4.70 27.90
C GLY A 134 7.60 -4.32 28.15
N THR A 135 8.59 -5.07 27.64
CA THR A 135 10.01 -4.74 27.86
C THR A 135 10.58 -3.75 26.85
N GLU A 136 10.05 -3.75 25.61
CA GLU A 136 10.54 -2.91 24.52
C GLU A 136 9.40 -2.33 23.67
N THR A 137 9.64 -1.13 23.14
CA THR A 137 8.76 -0.48 22.15
C THR A 137 9.29 -0.77 20.75
N GLY A 138 8.49 -1.41 19.91
CA GLY A 138 8.87 -1.72 18.53
C GLY A 138 7.73 -1.54 17.54
N TYR A 139 8.03 -0.94 16.39
CA TYR A 139 7.02 -0.59 15.41
C TYR A 139 6.40 -1.82 14.73
N HIS A 140 5.11 -2.06 15.00
CA HIS A 140 4.29 -3.05 14.32
C HIS A 140 3.80 -2.48 12.98
N ALA A 141 4.69 -2.46 11.98
CA ALA A 141 4.45 -1.71 10.75
C ALA A 141 3.19 -2.16 10.00
N ILE A 142 2.95 -3.48 9.95
CA ILE A 142 1.80 -4.10 9.26
C ILE A 142 0.89 -4.86 10.23
N THR A 143 1.47 -5.65 11.15
CA THR A 143 0.70 -6.50 12.08
C THR A 143 -0.28 -5.72 12.96
N TYR A 144 0.02 -4.45 13.25
CA TYR A 144 -0.87 -3.55 14.01
C TYR A 144 -2.31 -3.54 13.50
N GLY A 145 -2.52 -3.49 12.18
CA GLY A 145 -3.86 -3.31 11.63
C GLY A 145 -4.74 -4.53 11.87
N TRP A 146 -4.17 -5.73 11.73
CA TRP A 146 -4.89 -6.96 12.04
C TRP A 146 -5.04 -7.19 13.54
N LEU A 147 -4.06 -6.82 14.37
CA LEU A 147 -4.21 -6.90 15.82
C LEU A 147 -5.37 -6.02 16.30
N VAL A 148 -5.48 -4.81 15.77
CA VAL A 148 -6.60 -3.91 16.09
C VAL A 148 -7.93 -4.44 15.53
N ASP A 149 -7.95 -5.01 14.32
CA ASP A 149 -9.14 -5.67 13.78
C ASP A 149 -9.63 -6.82 14.68
N GLN A 150 -8.72 -7.63 15.25
CA GLN A 150 -9.08 -8.67 16.21
C GLN A 150 -9.71 -8.12 17.49
N ILE A 151 -9.18 -7.00 18.01
CA ILE A 151 -9.76 -6.33 19.18
C ILE A 151 -11.18 -5.87 18.84
N ILE A 152 -11.35 -5.10 17.76
CA ILE A 152 -12.65 -4.55 17.35
C ILE A 152 -13.68 -5.66 17.14
N ARG A 153 -13.36 -6.71 16.37
CA ARG A 153 -14.31 -7.81 16.11
C ARG A 153 -14.79 -8.50 17.38
N ARG A 154 -13.98 -8.52 18.43
CA ARG A 154 -14.26 -9.25 19.66
C ARG A 154 -14.98 -8.41 20.70
N THR A 155 -14.79 -7.09 20.67
CA THR A 155 -15.38 -6.17 21.66
C THR A 155 -16.52 -5.33 21.09
N ASP A 156 -16.63 -5.15 19.77
CA ASP A 156 -17.81 -4.56 19.13
C ASP A 156 -19.03 -5.48 19.33
N PRO A 157 -20.17 -4.98 19.86
CA PRO A 157 -21.38 -5.77 20.05
C PRO A 157 -21.93 -6.39 18.76
N LYS A 158 -21.67 -5.78 17.59
CA LYS A 158 -22.08 -6.31 16.28
C LYS A 158 -21.01 -7.22 15.64
N HIS A 159 -19.86 -7.42 16.29
CA HIS A 159 -18.73 -8.21 15.81
C HIS A 159 -18.27 -7.82 14.39
N ARG A 160 -18.38 -6.54 14.05
CA ARG A 160 -18.00 -6.02 12.73
C ARG A 160 -16.48 -6.05 12.57
N SER A 161 -16.05 -6.07 11.31
CA SER A 161 -14.66 -5.82 10.95
C SER A 161 -14.27 -4.36 11.21
N ILE A 162 -12.97 -4.05 11.28
CA ILE A 162 -12.52 -2.66 11.43
C ILE A 162 -13.03 -1.75 10.31
N GLY A 163 -13.10 -2.25 9.07
CA GLY A 163 -13.60 -1.49 7.92
C GLY A 163 -15.08 -1.19 8.03
N ALA A 164 -15.89 -2.19 8.37
CA ALA A 164 -17.33 -2.02 8.58
C ALA A 164 -17.63 -1.14 9.80
N TYR A 165 -16.89 -1.32 10.90
CA TYR A 165 -17.01 -0.49 12.10
C TYR A 165 -16.69 0.97 11.79
N PHE A 166 -15.56 1.25 11.15
CA PHE A 166 -15.18 2.61 10.76
C PHE A 166 -16.22 3.23 9.82
N ARG A 167 -16.70 2.46 8.83
CA ARG A 167 -17.69 2.93 7.87
C ARG A 167 -18.98 3.39 8.57
N GLU A 168 -19.56 2.56 9.42
CA GLU A 168 -20.83 2.86 10.09
C GLU A 168 -20.70 3.93 11.18
N GLU A 169 -19.67 3.85 12.02
CA GLU A 169 -19.56 4.73 13.21
C GLU A 169 -18.95 6.11 12.89
N PHE A 170 -18.21 6.21 11.79
CA PHE A 170 -17.51 7.45 11.41
C PHE A 170 -17.79 7.87 9.98
N ALA A 171 -17.49 7.02 8.98
CA ALA A 171 -17.47 7.46 7.59
C ALA A 171 -18.85 7.90 7.09
N GLU A 172 -19.87 7.07 7.24
CA GLU A 172 -21.25 7.39 6.84
C GLU A 172 -21.86 8.47 7.73
N LYS A 173 -21.56 8.43 9.04
CA LYS A 173 -22.09 9.39 10.02
C LYS A 173 -21.62 10.82 9.76
N TYR A 174 -20.38 11.00 9.31
CA TYR A 174 -19.77 12.30 9.09
C TYR A 174 -19.47 12.60 7.62
N ASP A 175 -20.01 11.81 6.68
CA ASP A 175 -19.78 11.95 5.22
C ASP A 175 -18.29 12.00 4.84
N LEU A 176 -17.49 11.10 5.43
CA LEU A 176 -16.05 11.04 5.21
C LEU A 176 -15.73 10.10 4.06
N ASP A 177 -15.14 10.65 3.01
CA ASP A 177 -14.59 9.87 1.89
C ASP A 177 -13.20 9.28 2.24
N PHE A 178 -13.23 8.34 3.18
CA PHE A 178 -12.10 7.54 3.64
C PHE A 178 -12.56 6.11 3.88
N HIS A 179 -11.73 5.13 3.53
CA HIS A 179 -12.11 3.73 3.50
C HIS A 179 -11.00 2.87 4.09
N ILE A 180 -11.37 1.88 4.90
CA ILE A 180 -10.53 0.75 5.27
C ILE A 180 -11.18 -0.47 4.61
N GLY A 181 -10.63 -0.94 3.50
CA GLY A 181 -11.34 -1.82 2.56
C GLY A 181 -12.20 -1.02 1.58
N LEU A 182 -11.57 -0.43 0.56
CA LEU A 182 -12.23 0.37 -0.47
C LEU A 182 -12.98 -0.56 -1.45
N PRO A 183 -14.27 -0.33 -1.73
CA PRO A 183 -15.00 -1.10 -2.74
C PRO A 183 -14.34 -1.04 -4.12
N ARG A 184 -14.28 -2.18 -4.81
CA ARG A 184 -13.59 -2.28 -6.12
C ARG A 184 -14.08 -1.26 -7.14
N CYS A 185 -15.37 -0.90 -7.13
CA CYS A 185 -15.95 0.08 -8.05
C CYS A 185 -15.37 1.50 -7.90
N GLU A 186 -14.77 1.84 -6.75
CA GLU A 186 -14.14 3.14 -6.49
C GLU A 186 -12.65 3.17 -6.86
N SER A 187 -12.06 2.02 -7.23
CA SER A 187 -10.62 1.89 -7.51
C SER A 187 -10.10 2.86 -8.58
N TYR A 188 -10.95 3.26 -9.54
CA TYR A 188 -10.57 4.19 -10.61
C TYR A 188 -10.20 5.60 -10.10
N ARG A 189 -10.65 5.95 -8.90
CA ARG A 189 -10.39 7.26 -8.26
C ARG A 189 -9.03 7.30 -7.56
N VAL A 190 -8.45 6.14 -7.25
CA VAL A 190 -7.20 6.04 -6.51
C VAL A 190 -6.04 6.56 -7.35
N SER A 191 -5.21 7.44 -6.79
CA SER A 191 -4.02 7.94 -7.44
C SER A 191 -2.91 6.89 -7.48
N ARG A 192 -2.17 6.84 -8.59
CA ARG A 192 -1.03 5.95 -8.79
C ARG A 192 0.18 6.47 -8.02
N LEU A 193 0.64 5.67 -7.06
CA LEU A 193 1.83 5.95 -6.27
C LEU A 193 3.09 5.83 -7.12
N THR A 194 4.04 6.75 -6.94
CA THR A 194 5.34 6.69 -7.61
C THR A 194 6.46 6.65 -6.59
N ALA A 195 7.39 5.71 -6.77
CA ALA A 195 8.55 5.60 -5.92
C ALA A 195 9.52 6.77 -6.14
N PRO A 196 10.28 7.19 -5.10
CA PRO A 196 11.37 8.13 -5.28
C PRO A 196 12.51 7.51 -6.09
N SER A 197 13.14 8.33 -6.94
CA SER A 197 14.37 7.93 -7.63
C SER A 197 15.57 7.98 -6.69
N LEU A 198 16.69 7.37 -7.11
CA LEU A 198 17.97 7.48 -6.38
C LEU A 198 18.44 8.93 -6.25
N TRP A 199 18.16 9.77 -7.26
CA TRP A 199 18.50 11.18 -7.19
C TRP A 199 17.70 11.90 -6.09
N ASN A 200 16.41 11.58 -5.96
CA ASN A 200 15.58 12.13 -4.88
C ASN A 200 16.09 11.69 -3.51
N PHE A 201 16.54 10.45 -3.37
CA PHE A 201 17.18 9.99 -2.14
C PHE A 201 18.40 10.85 -1.77
N ILE A 202 19.27 11.13 -2.74
CA ILE A 202 20.46 11.96 -2.52
C ILE A 202 20.06 13.38 -2.13
N GLN A 203 19.10 13.98 -2.84
CA GLN A 203 18.60 15.33 -2.55
C GLN A 203 18.01 15.42 -1.13
N GLU A 204 17.16 14.47 -0.73
CA GLU A 204 16.54 14.43 0.60
C GLU A 204 17.61 14.25 1.71
N TYR A 205 18.57 13.33 1.52
CA TYR A 205 19.63 13.11 2.49
C TYR A 205 20.55 14.34 2.66
N LEU A 206 20.92 15.01 1.56
CA LEU A 206 21.72 16.22 1.62
C LEU A 206 20.96 17.39 2.26
N HIS A 207 19.63 17.42 2.12
CA HIS A 207 18.81 18.44 2.75
C HIS A 207 18.74 18.27 4.28
N ASN A 208 18.58 17.04 4.77
CA ASN A 208 18.55 16.76 6.21
C ASN A 208 19.18 15.39 6.57
N PRO A 209 20.50 15.35 6.84
CA PRO A 209 21.21 14.10 7.13
C PRO A 209 20.78 13.43 8.45
N SER A 210 20.22 14.18 9.40
CA SER A 210 19.78 13.63 10.70
C SER A 210 18.47 12.84 10.62
N ASP A 211 17.68 13.02 9.56
CA ASP A 211 16.39 12.34 9.41
C ASP A 211 16.55 10.83 9.16
N PHE A 212 17.74 10.39 8.74
CA PHE A 212 17.97 9.00 8.41
C PHE A 212 19.37 8.50 8.70
N ASN A 213 19.45 7.48 9.57
CA ASN A 213 20.69 6.77 9.81
C ASN A 213 20.93 5.72 8.72
N VAL A 214 21.54 6.15 7.60
CA VAL A 214 21.89 5.30 6.44
C VAL A 214 22.72 4.09 6.87
N GLY A 215 23.69 4.27 7.76
CA GLY A 215 24.54 3.18 8.26
C GLY A 215 23.74 2.10 8.97
N ARG A 216 22.80 2.49 9.85
CA ARG A 216 21.87 1.57 10.51
C ARG A 216 21.01 0.84 9.49
N PHE A 217 20.47 1.54 8.50
CA PHE A 217 19.62 0.92 7.48
C PHE A 217 20.39 -0.11 6.65
N ILE A 218 21.58 0.25 6.15
CA ILE A 218 22.45 -0.69 5.43
C ILE A 218 22.76 -1.89 6.32
N HIS A 219 23.13 -1.66 7.58
CA HIS A 219 23.36 -2.75 8.52
C HIS A 219 22.13 -3.66 8.68
N GLN A 220 20.94 -3.09 8.90
CA GLN A 220 19.68 -3.86 9.00
C GLN A 220 19.38 -4.68 7.75
N VAL A 221 19.69 -4.16 6.56
CA VAL A 221 19.53 -4.89 5.30
C VAL A 221 20.55 -6.03 5.20
N LEU A 222 21.83 -5.76 5.49
CA LEU A 222 22.91 -6.75 5.39
C LEU A 222 22.81 -7.87 6.43
N THR A 223 22.40 -7.55 7.65
CA THR A 223 22.28 -8.52 8.75
C THR A 223 20.89 -9.13 8.88
N ASN A 224 19.96 -8.79 7.97
CA ASN A 224 18.55 -9.16 8.07
C ASN A 224 17.95 -8.84 9.44
N GLY A 225 18.20 -7.62 9.93
CA GLY A 225 17.75 -7.12 11.22
C GLY A 225 16.22 -6.98 11.34
N LEU A 226 15.75 -6.50 12.50
CA LEU A 226 14.32 -6.39 12.81
C LEU A 226 13.52 -5.62 11.74
N LEU A 227 14.02 -4.47 11.27
CA LEU A 227 13.32 -3.67 10.25
C LEU A 227 13.12 -4.45 8.95
N SER A 228 14.15 -5.21 8.54
CA SER A 228 14.12 -6.07 7.36
C SER A 228 13.12 -7.21 7.52
N ARG A 229 13.06 -7.85 8.69
CA ARG A 229 12.09 -8.92 8.98
C ARG A 229 10.66 -8.42 8.97
N VAL A 230 10.39 -7.27 9.61
CA VAL A 230 9.09 -6.59 9.58
C VAL A 230 8.66 -6.28 8.15
N GLY A 231 9.55 -5.72 7.32
CA GLY A 231 9.24 -5.38 5.93
C GLY A 231 9.05 -6.59 5.00
N GLN A 232 9.56 -7.77 5.36
CA GLN A 232 9.51 -8.98 4.52
C GLN A 232 8.41 -9.96 4.93
N ASN A 233 7.79 -9.77 6.09
CA ASN A 233 6.82 -10.69 6.67
C ASN A 233 5.50 -10.76 5.87
N VAL A 234 5.11 -9.65 5.24
CA VAL A 234 3.90 -9.54 4.40
C VAL A 234 4.31 -9.22 2.95
N PRO A 235 4.74 -10.22 2.17
CA PRO A 235 5.47 -10.00 0.91
C PRO A 235 4.64 -9.32 -0.19
N TRP A 236 3.31 -9.39 -0.11
CA TRP A 236 2.38 -8.78 -1.07
C TRP A 236 2.02 -7.32 -0.71
N ILE A 237 2.49 -6.81 0.43
CA ILE A 237 2.48 -5.38 0.79
C ILE A 237 3.91 -4.87 0.66
N ALA A 238 4.35 -4.71 -0.58
CA ALA A 238 5.65 -4.16 -0.93
C ALA A 238 5.50 -2.76 -1.53
N PHE A 239 6.12 -1.77 -0.87
CA PHE A 239 6.16 -0.38 -1.31
C PHE A 239 7.58 0.23 -1.32
N VAL A 240 8.62 -0.59 -1.13
CA VAL A 240 10.03 -0.17 -1.23
C VAL A 240 10.74 -0.82 -2.42
N LYS A 241 10.48 -2.11 -2.65
CA LYS A 241 11.06 -2.90 -3.77
C LYS A 241 10.10 -3.11 -4.95
N GLY A 242 8.84 -2.72 -4.77
CA GLY A 242 7.74 -2.76 -5.74
C GLY A 242 6.66 -1.78 -5.30
N MET A 243 5.66 -1.51 -6.13
CA MET A 243 4.54 -0.62 -5.81
C MET A 243 3.23 -1.40 -5.79
N THR A 244 3.20 -2.48 -4.99
CA THR A 244 2.04 -3.39 -4.92
C THR A 244 0.75 -2.70 -4.50
N LEU A 245 0.83 -1.58 -3.76
CA LEU A 245 -0.34 -0.77 -3.39
C LEU A 245 -0.90 0.07 -4.56
N ASN A 246 -0.38 -0.08 -5.78
CA ASN A 246 -1.06 0.34 -7.00
C ASN A 246 -1.97 -0.77 -7.57
N ASN A 247 -1.94 -1.97 -7.01
CA ASN A 247 -2.78 -3.08 -7.46
C ASN A 247 -4.20 -2.93 -6.87
N PRO A 248 -5.23 -2.64 -7.69
CA PRO A 248 -6.60 -2.48 -7.20
C PRO A 248 -7.19 -3.75 -6.57
N ASP A 249 -6.65 -4.92 -6.89
CA ASP A 249 -7.09 -6.18 -6.26
C ASP A 249 -6.79 -6.19 -4.75
N LEU A 250 -5.89 -5.33 -4.26
CA LEU A 250 -5.58 -5.24 -2.83
C LEU A 250 -6.48 -4.27 -2.07
N TYR A 251 -7.16 -3.34 -2.74
CA TYR A 251 -7.84 -2.21 -2.09
C TYR A 251 -9.00 -2.60 -1.18
N GLU A 252 -9.62 -3.74 -1.44
CA GLU A 252 -10.71 -4.29 -0.61
C GLU A 252 -10.18 -4.92 0.69
N VAL A 253 -8.87 -5.14 0.82
CA VAL A 253 -8.30 -5.70 2.06
C VAL A 253 -8.37 -4.67 3.18
N GLU A 254 -9.00 -5.05 4.28
CA GLU A 254 -9.15 -4.21 5.48
C GLU A 254 -7.86 -4.15 6.32
N GLN A 255 -6.78 -3.62 5.75
CA GLN A 255 -5.49 -3.49 6.40
C GLN A 255 -5.30 -2.10 7.03
N ALA A 256 -5.76 -1.95 8.27
CA ALA A 256 -5.75 -0.67 9.00
C ALA A 256 -4.36 -0.12 9.39
N ALA A 257 -3.27 -0.86 9.12
CA ALA A 257 -1.92 -0.37 9.34
C ALA A 257 -1.36 0.45 8.18
N VAL A 258 -1.82 0.21 6.95
CA VAL A 258 -1.22 0.79 5.74
C VAL A 258 -2.20 1.10 4.61
N LEU A 259 -3.37 0.46 4.56
CA LEU A 259 -4.26 0.48 3.39
C LEU A 259 -5.57 1.22 3.64
N GLY A 260 -5.52 2.28 4.43
CA GLY A 260 -6.58 3.28 4.41
C GLY A 260 -6.49 4.09 3.13
N ILE A 261 -7.60 4.25 2.42
CA ILE A 261 -7.66 4.95 1.14
C ILE A 261 -8.72 6.03 1.23
N GLY A 262 -8.36 7.28 0.96
CA GLY A 262 -9.30 8.38 1.10
C GLY A 262 -8.74 9.72 0.65
N THR A 263 -9.52 10.76 0.90
CA THR A 263 -9.09 12.15 0.65
C THR A 263 -8.41 12.75 1.88
N SER A 264 -7.51 13.72 1.66
CA SER A 264 -6.94 14.52 2.75
C SER A 264 -8.01 15.32 3.49
N ARG A 265 -9.12 15.66 2.81
CA ARG A 265 -10.27 16.34 3.40
C ARG A 265 -10.98 15.50 4.45
N ALA A 266 -11.32 14.26 4.10
CA ALA A 266 -11.91 13.31 5.04
C ALA A 266 -11.01 13.07 6.26
N MET A 267 -9.70 12.93 6.02
CA MET A 267 -8.72 12.74 7.09
C MET A 267 -8.60 13.96 8.01
N ALA A 268 -8.52 15.17 7.44
CA ALA A 268 -8.45 16.40 8.24
C ALA A 268 -9.76 16.68 8.99
N GLU A 269 -10.91 16.38 8.39
CA GLU A 269 -12.21 16.56 9.03
C GLU A 269 -12.40 15.60 10.21
N LEU A 270 -12.10 14.31 10.04
CA LEU A 270 -12.16 13.34 11.13
C LEU A 270 -11.32 13.79 12.32
N PHE A 271 -10.10 14.24 12.07
CA PHE A 271 -9.20 14.68 13.13
C PHE A 271 -9.53 16.06 13.71
N GLU A 272 -10.23 16.92 12.95
CA GLU A 272 -10.75 18.17 13.49
C GLU A 272 -11.91 17.91 14.44
N ARG A 273 -12.83 17.01 14.07
CA ARG A 273 -13.93 16.55 14.95
C ARG A 273 -13.39 15.92 16.22
N PHE A 274 -12.33 15.12 16.10
CA PHE A 274 -11.59 14.62 17.26
C PHE A 274 -11.06 15.78 18.12
N ARG A 275 -10.34 16.74 17.53
CA ARG A 275 -9.75 17.89 18.23
C ARG A 275 -10.77 18.71 19.00
N VAL A 276 -11.95 18.94 18.43
CA VAL A 276 -13.02 19.73 19.08
C VAL A 276 -13.86 18.93 20.07
N GLY A 277 -13.59 17.63 20.24
CA GLY A 277 -14.27 16.77 21.22
C GLY A 277 -15.64 16.24 20.76
N GLU A 278 -15.91 16.19 19.46
CA GLU A 278 -17.19 15.67 18.93
C GLU A 278 -17.25 14.14 18.89
N LEU A 279 -16.10 13.45 18.91
CA LEU A 279 -16.04 12.00 18.67
C LEU A 279 -16.12 11.14 19.92
N MET A 280 -15.86 11.69 21.11
CA MET A 280 -15.77 10.94 22.36
C MET A 280 -15.90 11.87 23.58
N SER A 281 -16.20 11.29 24.74
CA SER A 281 -16.28 12.03 25.99
C SER A 281 -14.95 12.72 26.37
N PRO A 282 -14.98 13.78 27.20
CA PRO A 282 -13.77 14.44 27.69
C PRO A 282 -12.80 13.50 28.43
N ALA A 283 -13.32 12.45 29.08
CA ALA A 283 -12.51 11.48 29.81
C ALA A 283 -11.66 10.64 28.83
N THR A 284 -12.30 10.02 27.83
CA THR A 284 -11.62 9.24 26.81
C THR A 284 -10.68 10.10 25.97
N PHE A 285 -11.12 11.31 25.62
CA PHE A 285 -10.27 12.28 24.91
C PHE A 285 -9.00 12.58 25.69
N LYS A 286 -9.12 12.86 27.00
CA LYS A 286 -7.96 13.11 27.87
C LYS A 286 -7.05 11.88 27.93
N GLU A 287 -7.61 10.68 28.05
CA GLU A 287 -6.82 9.45 28.09
C GLU A 287 -6.01 9.24 26.81
N LEU A 288 -6.62 9.39 25.63
CA LEU A 288 -5.96 9.22 24.34
C LEU A 288 -4.89 10.28 24.04
N THR A 289 -4.99 11.45 24.67
CA THR A 289 -4.10 12.60 24.46
C THR A 289 -3.05 12.78 25.56
N SER A 290 -3.01 11.90 26.56
CA SER A 290 -2.09 11.97 27.70
C SER A 290 -1.00 10.89 27.67
N ASN A 291 0.05 11.09 28.47
CA ASN A 291 1.09 10.07 28.76
C ASN A 291 1.97 9.65 27.56
N TYR A 292 2.29 10.59 26.67
CA TYR A 292 3.21 10.36 25.56
C TYR A 292 4.66 10.45 26.02
N VAL A 293 5.30 9.30 26.20
CA VAL A 293 6.72 9.22 26.62
C VAL A 293 7.60 9.03 25.40
N LEU A 294 8.63 9.88 25.27
CA LEU A 294 9.64 9.73 24.20
C LEU A 294 10.47 8.48 24.48
N GLN A 295 10.38 7.49 23.59
CA GLN A 295 11.09 6.23 23.72
C GLN A 295 11.77 5.86 22.40
N ARG A 296 12.87 5.13 22.51
CA ARG A 296 13.54 4.56 21.33
C ARG A 296 12.75 3.34 20.85
N ASP A 297 12.42 3.34 19.57
CA ASP A 297 11.78 2.22 18.91
C ASP A 297 12.85 1.23 18.41
N ILE A 298 12.81 -0.02 18.87
CA ILE A 298 13.88 -0.99 18.55
C ILE A 298 13.87 -1.45 17.09
N VAL A 299 12.71 -1.37 16.42
CA VAL A 299 12.56 -1.75 15.00
C VAL A 299 13.13 -0.64 14.13
N THR A 300 12.58 0.58 14.23
CA THR A 300 12.96 1.70 13.37
C THR A 300 14.26 2.37 13.82
N GLY A 301 14.55 2.37 15.12
CA GLY A 301 15.66 3.11 15.74
C GLY A 301 15.36 4.55 16.07
N ALA A 302 14.19 5.05 15.70
CA ALA A 302 13.77 6.41 15.95
C ALA A 302 13.34 6.61 17.40
N TYR A 303 13.48 7.82 17.91
CA TYR A 303 12.88 8.23 19.17
C TYR A 303 11.50 8.83 18.86
N VAL A 304 10.43 8.18 19.32
CA VAL A 304 9.06 8.59 19.02
C VAL A 304 8.24 8.53 20.30
N SER A 305 7.46 9.58 20.55
CA SER A 305 6.48 9.58 21.63
C SER A 305 5.20 8.91 21.13
N ARG A 306 4.91 7.70 21.60
CA ARG A 306 3.74 6.90 21.19
C ARG A 306 2.72 6.81 22.31
N GLY A 307 1.46 6.81 21.94
CA GLY A 307 0.32 6.52 22.82
C GLY A 307 -0.48 5.34 22.28
N GLN A 308 -1.80 5.35 22.49
CA GLN A 308 -2.73 4.28 22.12
C GLN A 308 -3.02 4.27 20.60
N GLY A 309 -1.98 4.12 19.78
CA GLY A 309 -2.05 4.10 18.31
C GLY A 309 -1.74 5.44 17.63
N LEU A 310 -1.67 6.53 18.40
CA LEU A 310 -1.20 7.83 17.94
C LEU A 310 0.27 8.07 18.34
N MET A 311 0.88 9.09 17.73
CA MET A 311 2.20 9.60 18.10
C MET A 311 2.20 11.12 18.19
N VAL A 312 3.03 11.66 19.07
CA VAL A 312 3.30 13.10 19.18
C VAL A 312 4.64 13.38 18.54
N LYS A 313 4.64 14.36 17.62
CA LYS A 313 5.86 14.93 17.06
C LYS A 313 6.00 16.37 17.55
N ARG A 314 7.04 16.64 18.31
CA ARG A 314 7.39 18.00 18.74
C ARG A 314 8.27 18.67 17.69
N PHE A 315 7.91 19.88 17.28
CA PHE A 315 8.79 20.71 16.46
C PHE A 315 8.80 22.16 16.96
N GLN A 316 9.94 22.83 16.79
CA GLN A 316 10.11 24.24 17.11
C GLN A 316 10.19 25.05 15.82
N HIS A 317 9.47 26.16 15.74
CA HIS A 317 9.53 27.10 14.62
C HIS A 317 9.31 28.52 15.12
N LYS A 318 10.24 29.45 14.81
CA LYS A 318 10.14 30.88 15.19
C LYS A 318 9.74 31.09 16.67
N ASN A 319 10.47 30.43 17.57
CA ASN A 319 10.24 30.44 19.04
C ASN A 319 8.89 29.87 19.51
N MET A 320 8.11 29.24 18.62
CA MET A 320 6.92 28.47 18.99
C MET A 320 7.25 26.98 19.02
N THR A 321 6.69 26.29 20.00
CA THR A 321 6.72 24.82 20.08
C THR A 321 5.34 24.29 19.70
N PHE A 322 5.32 23.33 18.79
CA PHE A 322 4.14 22.64 18.32
C PHE A 322 4.24 21.17 18.69
N ASP A 323 3.19 20.64 19.30
CA ASP A 323 3.07 19.23 19.65
C ASP A 323 2.01 18.60 18.77
N LEU A 324 2.47 18.00 17.68
CA LEU A 324 1.61 17.45 16.63
C LEU A 324 1.23 16.00 16.94
N LEU A 325 0.07 15.83 17.55
CA LEU A 325 -0.54 14.53 17.77
C LEU A 325 -1.12 13.98 16.46
N GLY A 326 -0.94 12.70 16.16
CA GLY A 326 -1.52 12.06 14.97
C GLY A 326 -0.67 10.90 14.48
N HIS A 327 -0.53 10.73 13.16
CA HIS A 327 0.36 9.71 12.62
C HIS A 327 0.86 10.06 11.20
N SER A 328 2.13 9.77 10.94
CA SER A 328 2.76 9.85 9.61
C SER A 328 2.63 8.53 8.84
N GLY A 329 2.45 8.61 7.54
CA GLY A 329 2.50 7.49 6.60
C GLY A 329 3.73 7.58 5.70
N TYR A 330 4.13 6.42 5.19
CA TYR A 330 5.23 6.33 4.24
C TYR A 330 4.99 7.24 3.03
N GLY A 331 6.05 7.83 2.48
CA GLY A 331 5.93 8.73 1.34
C GLY A 331 5.47 10.14 1.67
N GLY A 332 5.40 10.50 2.96
CA GLY A 332 5.06 11.84 3.43
C GLY A 332 3.60 12.04 3.81
N GLN A 333 2.74 11.01 3.78
CA GLN A 333 1.35 11.15 4.25
C GLN A 333 1.33 11.61 5.70
N ASN A 334 0.44 12.51 6.07
CA ASN A 334 0.35 12.99 7.44
C ASN A 334 -1.07 13.38 7.78
N VAL A 335 -1.48 13.06 9.02
CA VAL A 335 -2.59 13.70 9.71
C VAL A 335 -2.11 14.12 11.09
N ARG A 336 -2.35 15.37 11.45
CA ARG A 336 -1.81 15.99 12.65
C ARG A 336 -2.78 16.97 13.27
N VAL A 337 -2.78 17.01 14.59
CA VAL A 337 -3.58 17.88 15.46
C VAL A 337 -2.64 18.55 16.45
N ASP A 338 -2.75 19.87 16.57
CA ASP A 338 -2.15 20.66 17.63
C ASP A 338 -3.27 21.20 18.53
N LEU A 339 -3.37 20.61 19.71
CA LEU A 339 -4.38 20.98 20.70
C LEU A 339 -4.15 22.39 21.26
N LYS A 340 -2.90 22.81 21.39
CA LYS A 340 -2.52 24.11 21.99
C LYS A 340 -2.80 25.26 21.03
N ASN A 341 -2.54 25.03 19.74
CA ASN A 341 -2.64 26.06 18.71
C ASN A 341 -3.93 25.95 17.87
N ASN A 342 -4.88 25.08 18.25
CA ASN A 342 -6.16 24.86 17.55
C ASN A 342 -6.01 24.59 16.06
N LEU A 343 -5.05 23.73 15.70
CA LEU A 343 -4.70 23.44 14.32
C LEU A 343 -4.91 21.95 14.04
N THR A 344 -5.57 21.64 12.93
CA THR A 344 -5.58 20.29 12.37
C THR A 344 -5.15 20.36 10.92
N PHE A 345 -4.34 19.42 10.46
CA PHE A 345 -4.05 19.31 9.04
C PHE A 345 -3.91 17.87 8.58
N ALA A 346 -4.18 17.65 7.30
CA ALA A 346 -3.82 16.43 6.61
C ALA A 346 -3.17 16.74 5.27
N TYR A 347 -2.14 15.96 4.94
CA TYR A 347 -1.41 16.04 3.68
C TYR A 347 -1.30 14.64 3.09
N MET A 348 -1.68 14.51 1.83
CA MET A 348 -1.57 13.25 1.08
C MET A 348 -0.91 13.47 -0.26
N SER A 349 -0.09 12.52 -0.69
CA SER A 349 0.75 12.63 -1.87
C SER A 349 0.91 11.28 -2.57
N SER A 350 0.82 11.27 -3.90
CA SER A 350 1.14 10.09 -4.72
C SER A 350 2.62 10.01 -5.08
N GLY A 351 3.35 11.12 -5.07
CA GLY A 351 4.81 11.16 -5.23
C GLY A 351 5.50 10.80 -3.91
N LEU A 352 5.84 9.53 -3.71
CA LEU A 352 6.38 9.08 -2.43
C LEU A 352 7.77 9.68 -2.19
N LYS A 353 7.95 10.26 -1.01
CA LYS A 353 9.26 10.65 -0.48
C LYS A 353 9.89 9.44 0.21
N MET A 354 11.21 9.41 0.34
CA MET A 354 11.85 8.27 0.97
C MET A 354 11.46 8.14 2.45
N TRP A 355 11.11 9.26 3.10
CA TRP A 355 11.05 9.33 4.55
C TRP A 355 9.67 9.63 5.14
N LEU A 356 9.49 9.16 6.37
CA LEU A 356 8.32 9.35 7.23
C LEU A 356 8.25 10.76 7.83
N GLU A 357 9.23 11.63 7.58
CA GLU A 357 9.33 12.93 8.21
C GLU A 357 9.79 14.00 7.23
N VAL A 358 8.99 15.07 7.13
CA VAL A 358 9.37 16.34 6.53
C VAL A 358 9.55 17.31 7.70
N LEU A 359 10.72 17.94 7.84
CA LEU A 359 10.91 19.38 8.11
C LEU A 359 12.37 19.74 8.44
N TRP A 360 12.79 20.92 7.95
CA TRP A 360 13.98 21.75 8.25
C TRP A 360 15.19 21.69 7.32
N ALA A 361 15.73 22.90 7.10
CA ALA A 361 16.70 23.29 6.09
C ALA A 361 17.97 23.88 6.70
N VAL A 362 19.04 23.78 5.91
CA VAL A 362 20.32 24.52 5.92
C VAL A 362 21.33 24.20 7.04
N THR A 363 22.39 23.44 6.71
CA THR A 363 23.76 23.95 6.50
C THR A 363 24.81 22.82 6.37
N LYS A 364 25.81 23.08 5.52
CA LYS A 364 27.13 22.43 5.35
C LYS A 364 27.22 21.21 4.41
N LEU A 365 27.39 21.52 3.12
CA LEU A 365 28.30 20.78 2.24
C LEU A 365 29.71 21.35 2.43
N ILE A 366 30.69 20.48 2.65
CA ILE A 366 31.93 20.33 1.85
C ILE A 366 32.68 19.11 2.41
N LEU A 367 33.16 18.25 1.50
CA LEU A 367 34.02 17.06 1.65
C LEU A 367 33.33 15.72 1.97
N GLY A 368 33.23 14.86 0.94
CA GLY A 368 33.02 13.42 1.14
C GLY A 368 32.54 12.56 -0.05
N ILE A 369 32.42 13.08 -1.28
CA ILE A 369 31.65 12.39 -2.35
C ILE A 369 32.50 11.51 -3.30
N THR A 370 33.73 11.09 -2.97
CA THR A 370 34.55 10.36 -3.96
C THR A 370 34.74 8.86 -3.71
N VAL A 371 34.36 8.30 -2.56
CA VAL A 371 34.69 6.88 -2.24
C VAL A 371 33.49 5.92 -2.24
N ILE A 372 32.25 6.41 -2.12
CA ILE A 372 31.04 5.54 -2.02
C ILE A 372 30.45 5.15 -3.40
N MET A 373 30.86 5.84 -4.47
CA MET A 373 30.28 5.70 -5.82
C MET A 373 30.64 4.37 -6.51
N ILE A 374 31.80 3.79 -6.23
CA ILE A 374 32.29 2.61 -6.98
C ILE A 374 31.77 1.30 -6.37
N SER A 375 31.63 1.20 -5.05
CA SER A 375 31.13 -0.02 -4.38
C SER A 375 29.61 -0.20 -4.52
N SER A 376 28.86 0.90 -4.49
CA SER A 376 27.39 0.90 -4.63
C SER A 376 26.95 0.59 -6.07
N MET A 377 27.75 0.98 -7.06
CA MET A 377 27.48 0.72 -8.48
C MET A 377 27.67 -0.76 -8.83
N ILE A 378 28.66 -1.44 -8.24
CA ILE A 378 28.88 -2.89 -8.43
C ILE A 378 27.77 -3.70 -7.75
N LEU A 379 27.25 -3.26 -6.59
CA LEU A 379 26.14 -3.92 -5.92
C LEU A 379 24.80 -3.73 -6.68
N MET A 380 24.55 -2.53 -7.22
CA MET A 380 23.37 -2.27 -8.06
C MET A 380 23.44 -2.99 -9.41
N LEU A 381 24.61 -3.07 -10.03
CA LEU A 381 24.79 -3.82 -11.29
C LEU A 381 24.67 -5.33 -11.09
N LYS A 382 25.10 -5.88 -9.94
CA LYS A 382 24.87 -7.29 -9.58
C LYS A 382 23.41 -7.60 -9.20
N LEU A 383 22.68 -6.63 -8.64
CA LEU A 383 21.24 -6.78 -8.33
C LEU A 383 20.32 -6.57 -9.55
N LYS A 384 20.86 -6.03 -10.65
CA LYS A 384 20.16 -5.87 -11.94
C LYS A 384 20.32 -7.07 -12.87
N GLU A 385 20.82 -8.21 -12.39
CA GLU A 385 20.40 -9.49 -12.95
C GLU A 385 18.92 -9.68 -12.60
N ARG A 386 18.04 -9.19 -13.48
CA ARG A 386 16.66 -9.67 -13.56
C ARG A 386 16.76 -11.19 -13.78
N ARG A 387 16.85 -11.99 -12.72
CA ARG A 387 16.43 -13.38 -12.76
C ARG A 387 15.03 -13.33 -13.33
N ARG A 388 14.87 -13.74 -14.60
CA ARG A 388 13.59 -13.79 -15.29
C ARG A 388 12.72 -14.70 -14.43
N ARG A 389 11.85 -14.11 -13.60
CA ARG A 389 10.92 -14.88 -12.77
C ARG A 389 10.09 -15.75 -13.72
N PRO A 390 9.87 -17.03 -13.41
CA PRO A 390 9.07 -17.90 -14.27
C PRO A 390 7.70 -17.24 -14.49
N VAL A 391 7.35 -17.00 -15.76
CA VAL A 391 6.04 -16.50 -16.13
C VAL A 391 5.08 -17.67 -16.08
N THR A 392 4.08 -17.61 -15.20
CA THR A 392 2.97 -18.56 -15.17
C THR A 392 2.06 -18.28 -16.35
N THR A 393 1.66 -19.35 -17.03
CA THR A 393 0.68 -19.32 -18.12
C THR A 393 -0.48 -20.22 -17.71
N ASP A 394 -1.69 -19.72 -17.83
CA ASP A 394 -2.94 -20.39 -17.47
C ASP A 394 -3.88 -20.44 -18.70
N GLY A 395 -5.00 -21.13 -18.56
CA GLY A 395 -6.02 -21.27 -19.59
C GLY A 395 -6.17 -22.68 -20.15
N ARG A 396 -6.91 -22.82 -21.25
CA ARG A 396 -7.24 -24.09 -21.91
C ARG A 396 -6.76 -24.12 -23.35
N VAL A 397 -6.26 -25.28 -23.78
CA VAL A 397 -5.80 -25.50 -25.16
C VAL A 397 -6.25 -26.88 -25.58
N HIS A 398 -6.96 -26.95 -26.70
CA HIS A 398 -7.31 -28.21 -27.32
C HIS A 398 -6.05 -28.97 -27.75
N GLU A 399 -6.04 -30.29 -27.62
CA GLU A 399 -4.86 -31.16 -27.75
C GLU A 399 -4.01 -30.88 -29.00
N ILE A 400 -4.67 -30.70 -30.14
CA ILE A 400 -4.03 -30.45 -31.45
C ILE A 400 -3.28 -29.09 -31.48
N PHE A 401 -3.68 -28.14 -30.65
CA PHE A 401 -3.11 -26.79 -30.58
C PHE A 401 -2.04 -26.64 -29.48
N LYS A 402 -1.61 -27.72 -28.82
CA LYS A 402 -0.50 -27.70 -27.84
C LYS A 402 0.75 -26.93 -28.30
N PRO A 403 1.21 -27.01 -29.57
CA PRO A 403 2.36 -26.23 -30.04
C PRO A 403 2.18 -24.69 -29.92
N VAL A 404 0.94 -24.20 -29.92
CA VAL A 404 0.62 -22.78 -29.71
C VAL A 404 0.95 -22.38 -28.27
N LEU A 405 0.59 -23.20 -27.28
CA LEU A 405 0.92 -22.97 -25.87
C LEU A 405 2.44 -22.93 -25.65
N ASP A 406 3.17 -23.84 -26.29
CA ASP A 406 4.64 -23.88 -26.18
C ASP A 406 5.30 -22.65 -26.79
N THR A 407 4.78 -22.18 -27.93
CA THR A 407 5.21 -20.92 -28.56
C THR A 407 4.90 -19.72 -27.67
N PHE A 408 3.68 -19.65 -27.13
CA PHE A 408 3.26 -18.60 -26.20
C PHE A 408 4.19 -18.53 -24.97
N ARG A 409 4.49 -19.68 -24.35
CA ARG A 409 5.46 -19.79 -23.26
C ARG A 409 6.88 -19.40 -23.70
N SER A 410 7.30 -19.79 -24.90
CA SER A 410 8.60 -19.44 -25.48
C SER A 410 8.76 -17.93 -25.64
N ASN A 411 7.71 -17.20 -26.03
CA ASN A 411 7.77 -15.74 -26.17
C ASN A 411 8.12 -15.06 -24.84
N PHE A 412 7.55 -15.50 -23.72
CA PHE A 412 7.94 -15.01 -22.39
C PHE A 412 9.38 -15.40 -22.03
N ARG A 413 9.78 -16.66 -22.28
CA ARG A 413 11.15 -17.14 -21.99
C ARG A 413 12.21 -16.36 -22.76
N ARG A 414 11.94 -16.04 -24.03
CA ARG A 414 12.83 -15.26 -24.93
C ARG A 414 12.78 -13.77 -24.62
N GLY A 415 11.71 -13.29 -23.99
CA GLY A 415 11.51 -11.89 -23.61
C GLY A 415 10.85 -11.05 -24.70
N TRP A 416 10.17 -11.70 -25.65
CA TRP A 416 9.33 -11.04 -26.65
C TRP A 416 8.05 -10.51 -25.98
N GLU A 417 7.41 -11.34 -25.17
CA GLU A 417 6.37 -10.88 -24.23
C GLU A 417 7.04 -10.52 -22.91
N ARG A 418 7.12 -9.21 -22.62
CA ARG A 418 7.86 -8.70 -21.47
C ARG A 418 7.02 -8.66 -20.20
N ASP A 419 5.73 -8.38 -20.31
CA ASP A 419 4.87 -8.14 -19.13
C ASP A 419 3.77 -9.18 -19.04
N GLY A 420 2.73 -9.08 -19.87
CA GLY A 420 1.64 -10.04 -19.94
C GLY A 420 0.99 -10.04 -21.31
N ALA A 421 0.33 -11.15 -21.64
CA ALA A 421 -0.35 -11.35 -22.91
C ALA A 421 -1.49 -12.35 -22.74
N ALA A 422 -2.44 -12.32 -23.67
CA ALA A 422 -3.49 -13.31 -23.82
C ALA A 422 -3.70 -13.65 -25.30
N LEU A 423 -4.13 -14.87 -25.57
CA LEU A 423 -4.46 -15.36 -26.90
C LEU A 423 -5.72 -16.23 -26.81
N CYS A 424 -6.73 -15.84 -27.59
CA CYS A 424 -7.94 -16.63 -27.79
C CYS A 424 -8.09 -16.96 -29.27
N VAL A 425 -8.39 -18.22 -29.61
CA VAL A 425 -8.58 -18.70 -30.97
C VAL A 425 -9.86 -19.54 -31.03
N TYR A 426 -10.73 -19.16 -31.96
CA TYR A 426 -11.91 -19.95 -32.33
C TYR A 426 -11.67 -20.65 -33.66
N TYR A 427 -12.08 -21.92 -33.73
CA TYR A 427 -12.09 -22.71 -34.95
C TYR A 427 -13.47 -23.34 -35.10
N GLN A 428 -14.13 -23.09 -36.24
CA GLN A 428 -15.49 -23.56 -36.53
C GLN A 428 -16.52 -23.20 -35.43
N GLY A 429 -16.39 -22.02 -34.82
CA GLY A 429 -17.30 -21.56 -33.76
C GLY A 429 -16.96 -22.07 -32.35
N GLU A 430 -16.02 -23.00 -32.22
CA GLU A 430 -15.56 -23.54 -30.94
C GLU A 430 -14.27 -22.84 -30.48
N CYS A 431 -14.20 -22.55 -29.17
CA CYS A 431 -13.01 -21.96 -28.56
C CYS A 431 -11.95 -23.06 -28.34
N VAL A 432 -10.96 -23.13 -29.23
CA VAL A 432 -9.92 -24.17 -29.23
C VAL A 432 -8.64 -23.77 -28.49
N VAL A 433 -8.40 -22.47 -28.32
CA VAL A 433 -7.31 -21.92 -27.50
C VAL A 433 -7.85 -20.74 -26.73
N ASP A 434 -7.62 -20.71 -25.43
CA ASP A 434 -7.88 -19.57 -24.57
C ASP A 434 -6.83 -19.57 -23.45
N ILE A 435 -5.77 -18.79 -23.65
CA ILE A 435 -4.58 -18.80 -22.80
C ILE A 435 -4.13 -17.39 -22.47
N TRP A 436 -3.57 -17.23 -21.27
CA TRP A 436 -2.97 -15.98 -20.83
C TRP A 436 -1.77 -16.22 -19.94
N GLY A 437 -0.98 -15.18 -19.70
CA GLY A 437 0.16 -15.27 -18.81
C GLY A 437 0.80 -13.92 -18.51
N GLY A 438 1.63 -13.91 -17.46
CA GLY A 438 2.37 -12.72 -17.05
C GLY A 438 1.58 -11.77 -16.16
N PHE A 439 1.83 -10.47 -16.34
CA PHE A 439 1.33 -9.40 -15.49
C PHE A 439 0.46 -8.42 -16.28
N ALA A 440 -0.68 -8.04 -15.69
CA ALA A 440 -1.50 -6.92 -16.16
C ALA A 440 -0.84 -5.58 -15.81
N ASP A 441 -0.17 -5.52 -14.65
CA ASP A 441 0.71 -4.42 -14.25
C ASP A 441 1.91 -5.02 -13.49
N ARG A 442 3.08 -4.99 -14.14
CA ARG A 442 4.30 -5.56 -13.59
C ARG A 442 4.81 -4.79 -12.37
N GLU A 443 4.59 -3.47 -12.31
CA GLU A 443 5.11 -2.62 -11.23
C GLU A 443 4.38 -2.87 -9.90
N SER A 444 3.06 -3.11 -9.99
CA SER A 444 2.21 -3.46 -8.85
C SER A 444 2.09 -4.96 -8.59
N GLU A 445 2.83 -5.78 -9.37
CA GLU A 445 2.77 -7.24 -9.35
C GLU A 445 1.35 -7.81 -9.59
N ARG A 446 0.46 -7.06 -10.24
CA ARG A 446 -0.88 -7.53 -10.61
C ARG A 446 -0.79 -8.53 -11.75
N ARG A 447 -1.18 -9.78 -11.47
CA ARG A 447 -1.15 -10.87 -12.45
C ARG A 447 -2.24 -10.72 -13.51
N TRP A 448 -1.95 -11.21 -14.70
CA TRP A 448 -2.96 -11.45 -15.71
C TRP A 448 -3.89 -12.58 -15.25
N ARG A 449 -5.20 -12.39 -15.43
CA ARG A 449 -6.28 -13.34 -15.14
C ARG A 449 -7.16 -13.48 -16.39
N GLU A 450 -8.01 -14.50 -16.40
CA GLU A 450 -9.00 -14.74 -17.46
C GLU A 450 -9.82 -13.48 -17.81
N ASP A 451 -10.20 -12.72 -16.79
CA ASP A 451 -11.03 -11.51 -16.89
C ASP A 451 -10.22 -10.20 -17.01
N THR A 452 -8.92 -10.27 -17.29
CA THR A 452 -8.08 -9.07 -17.41
C THR A 452 -8.43 -8.28 -18.67
N LEU A 453 -8.98 -7.08 -18.46
CA LEU A 453 -9.22 -6.11 -19.53
C LEU A 453 -7.92 -5.44 -19.97
N GLN A 454 -7.73 -5.35 -21.29
CA GLN A 454 -6.56 -4.71 -21.92
C GLN A 454 -7.02 -3.62 -22.88
N ILE A 455 -6.32 -2.49 -22.89
CA ILE A 455 -6.53 -1.45 -23.91
C ILE A 455 -6.14 -2.03 -25.27
N ILE A 456 -7.11 -2.07 -26.18
CA ILE A 456 -6.96 -2.61 -27.53
C ILE A 456 -6.47 -1.50 -28.46
N PHE A 457 -5.18 -1.54 -28.83
CA PHE A 457 -4.60 -0.58 -29.75
C PHE A 457 -4.87 -0.96 -31.21
N SER A 458 -5.54 -0.06 -31.93
CA SER A 458 -5.76 -0.10 -33.39
C SER A 458 -6.60 -1.25 -33.96
N THR A 459 -6.82 -2.36 -33.24
CA THR A 459 -7.68 -3.47 -33.70
C THR A 459 -9.17 -3.30 -33.34
N SER A 460 -9.52 -2.35 -32.47
CA SER A 460 -10.91 -1.94 -32.24
C SER A 460 -11.61 -1.46 -33.52
N LYS A 461 -10.84 -0.90 -34.46
CA LYS A 461 -11.32 -0.49 -35.80
C LYS A 461 -11.91 -1.66 -36.58
N VAL A 462 -11.33 -2.86 -36.44
CA VAL A 462 -11.83 -4.07 -37.11
C VAL A 462 -13.12 -4.53 -36.46
N GLY A 463 -13.22 -4.48 -35.12
CA GLY A 463 -14.44 -4.83 -34.38
C GLY A 463 -15.63 -3.92 -34.65
N LEU A 464 -15.39 -2.63 -34.93
CA LEU A 464 -16.44 -1.67 -35.33
C LEU A 464 -16.87 -1.86 -36.80
N CYS A 465 -15.99 -2.42 -37.65
CA CYS A 465 -16.26 -2.67 -39.07
C CYS A 465 -16.96 -4.02 -39.35
N THR A 466 -17.24 -4.85 -38.34
CA THR A 466 -17.89 -6.16 -38.51
C THR A 466 -19.42 -6.07 -38.71
N LYS A 467 -19.84 -5.24 -39.66
CA LYS A 467 -21.06 -5.47 -40.47
C LYS A 467 -20.74 -5.40 -41.96
N ILE A 468 -19.50 -5.69 -42.34
CA ILE A 468 -19.08 -5.85 -43.73
C ILE A 468 -18.48 -7.25 -43.89
N ARG A 469 -19.23 -8.07 -44.64
CA ARG A 469 -18.87 -9.40 -45.10
C ARG A 469 -17.68 -9.27 -46.06
N LEU A 470 -16.47 -9.56 -45.61
CA LEU A 470 -15.31 -9.62 -46.50
C LEU A 470 -14.48 -10.89 -46.27
N GLN A 471 -14.62 -11.81 -47.23
CA GLN A 471 -13.49 -12.52 -47.78
C GLN A 471 -12.45 -11.47 -48.22
N GLU A 472 -11.37 -11.26 -47.47
CA GLU A 472 -10.07 -10.89 -48.04
C GLU A 472 -8.98 -10.83 -46.97
N LYS A 473 -7.80 -11.30 -47.37
CA LYS A 473 -6.61 -11.53 -46.56
C LYS A 473 -6.10 -10.24 -45.91
N LEU A 474 -6.15 -10.16 -44.59
CA LEU A 474 -5.35 -9.20 -43.81
C LEU A 474 -4.18 -9.93 -43.14
N HIS A 475 -2.97 -9.65 -43.62
CA HIS A 475 -1.72 -10.09 -43.03
C HIS A 475 -1.46 -9.36 -41.70
N LEU A 476 -1.40 -10.11 -40.59
CA LEU A 476 -0.94 -9.66 -39.28
C LEU A 476 0.34 -10.42 -38.92
N ASN A 477 1.42 -9.67 -38.67
CA ASN A 477 2.76 -10.20 -38.39
C ASN A 477 2.89 -10.96 -37.04
N LEU A 478 1.86 -10.94 -36.18
CA LEU A 478 1.79 -11.85 -35.02
C LEU A 478 1.38 -13.27 -35.43
N CYS A 479 0.49 -13.40 -36.41
CA CYS A 479 0.11 -14.70 -36.97
C CYS A 479 1.27 -15.30 -37.74
N HIS A 480 2.12 -14.49 -38.39
CA HIS A 480 3.21 -15.01 -39.21
C HIS A 480 4.19 -15.87 -38.41
N ALA A 481 4.56 -15.51 -37.17
CA ALA A 481 5.49 -16.29 -36.34
C ALA A 481 4.86 -17.59 -35.78
N ILE A 482 3.55 -17.58 -35.50
CA ILE A 482 2.79 -18.75 -35.05
C ILE A 482 2.55 -19.71 -36.22
N TRP A 483 2.27 -19.18 -37.42
CA TRP A 483 1.95 -19.96 -38.62
C TRP A 483 3.18 -20.45 -39.38
N SER A 484 4.33 -19.76 -39.29
CA SER A 484 5.57 -20.18 -39.96
C SER A 484 6.38 -21.23 -39.20
N ASN A 485 6.07 -21.48 -37.91
CA ASN A 485 6.70 -22.54 -37.10
C ASN A 485 5.76 -23.73 -36.82
N ALA A 486 4.55 -23.73 -37.39
CA ALA A 486 3.67 -24.88 -37.32
C ALA A 486 4.25 -26.04 -38.17
N PRO A 487 4.34 -27.27 -37.65
CA PRO A 487 4.82 -28.43 -38.43
C PRO A 487 4.00 -28.59 -39.71
N ALA A 488 4.60 -29.11 -40.79
CA ALA A 488 3.85 -29.38 -42.04
C ALA A 488 2.59 -30.25 -41.82
N GLU A 489 2.59 -31.08 -40.77
CA GLU A 489 1.45 -31.87 -40.29
C GLU A 489 0.25 -31.04 -39.80
N PHE A 490 0.47 -29.78 -39.39
CA PHE A 490 -0.59 -28.83 -39.01
C PHE A 490 -1.44 -28.44 -40.23
N TYR A 491 -0.79 -28.21 -41.37
CA TYR A 491 -1.47 -27.89 -42.62
C TYR A 491 -2.13 -29.13 -43.25
N SER A 492 -1.53 -30.32 -43.13
CA SER A 492 -2.13 -31.56 -43.65
C SER A 492 -3.34 -32.03 -42.83
N LYS A 493 -3.35 -31.84 -41.50
CA LYS A 493 -4.53 -32.14 -40.67
C LYS A 493 -5.68 -31.16 -40.86
N ILE A 494 -5.45 -29.92 -41.25
CA ILE A 494 -6.53 -28.98 -41.61
C ILE A 494 -7.06 -29.27 -43.02
N GLY A 495 -6.19 -29.70 -43.95
CA GLY A 495 -6.58 -30.09 -45.30
C GLY A 495 -7.33 -31.43 -45.38
N ASN A 496 -6.98 -32.41 -44.54
CA ASN A 496 -7.55 -33.76 -44.61
C ASN A 496 -8.88 -33.95 -43.85
N THR A 497 -9.33 -32.98 -43.05
CA THR A 497 -10.69 -32.99 -42.48
C THR A 497 -11.69 -32.19 -43.32
N LEU A 498 -11.32 -31.82 -44.55
CA LEU A 498 -12.14 -31.02 -45.47
C LEU A 498 -12.56 -31.79 -46.74
N THR A 499 -12.49 -33.13 -46.75
CA THR A 499 -12.98 -33.93 -47.89
C THR A 499 -13.84 -35.15 -47.57
N GLU A 500 -14.16 -35.49 -46.32
CA GLU A 500 -15.18 -36.52 -46.04
C GLU A 500 -16.06 -36.12 -44.85
N ASP A 501 -17.32 -35.85 -45.19
CA ASP A 501 -18.54 -35.52 -44.42
C ASP A 501 -18.69 -34.16 -43.71
#